data_AF-A0A7K3ZR03-F1
#
_entry.id   AF-A0A7K3ZR03-F1
#
_cell.length_a   1.000
_cell.length_b   1.000
_cell.length_c   1.000
_cell.angle_alpha   90.00
_cell.angle_beta   90.00
_cell.angle_gamma   90.00
#
_symmetry.space_group_name_H-M   'P 1'
#
loop_
_entity.id
_entity.type
_entity.pdbx_description
1 polymer ?
#
loop_
_entity_poly.entity_id
_entity_poly.type
_entity_poly.pdbx_seq_one_letter_code
_entity_poly.pdbx_strand_id
1 'polypeptide(L)'
;MEKNKERVFSVELKSKNHLKNLTLSNNGSDCVLLEGSIGELIEATFKEGIILEVIGQSGILRVDLQEREVTKALQKTAVEVEQQ
;
A
#
# COMPACT_ATOMS: atom_id res chain seq x y z
N MET A 1 5.98 15.96 19.36
CA MET A 1 5.55 14.56 19.25
C MET A 1 4.47 14.52 18.17
N GLU A 2 4.77 13.99 16.99
CA GLU A 2 3.71 13.71 16.01
C GLU A 2 2.79 12.65 16.64
N LYS A 3 1.53 13.02 16.87
CA LYS A 3 0.50 12.06 17.27
C LYS A 3 0.41 11.01 16.17
N ASN A 4 0.23 9.74 16.54
CA ASN A 4 -0.13 8.68 15.60
C ASN A 4 -1.43 9.10 14.89
N LYS A 5 -1.26 9.73 13.72
CA LYS A 5 -2.36 10.21 12.89
C LYS A 5 -2.99 8.98 12.24
N GLU A 6 -4.30 8.85 12.38
CA GLU A 6 -5.07 7.87 11.63
C GLU A 6 -4.76 8.04 10.14
N ARG A 7 -4.39 6.93 9.49
CA ARG A 7 -4.10 6.90 8.06
C ARG A 7 -5.27 6.25 7.35
N VAL A 8 -5.68 6.90 6.28
CA VAL A 8 -6.76 6.41 5.43
C VAL A 8 -6.17 5.75 4.19
N PHE A 9 -6.85 4.73 3.71
CA PHE A 9 -6.56 4.13 2.41
C PHE A 9 -7.87 3.86 1.68
N SER A 10 -7.77 3.80 0.36
CA SER A 10 -8.85 3.37 -0.52
C SER A 10 -8.29 2.49 -1.62
N VAL A 11 -9.05 1.45 -1.99
CA VAL A 11 -8.79 0.66 -3.18
C VAL A 11 -10.01 0.71 -4.09
N GLU A 12 -9.79 1.05 -5.35
CA GLU A 12 -10.78 1.01 -6.40
C GLU A 12 -10.40 -0.09 -7.38
N LEU A 13 -11.30 -1.05 -7.63
CA LEU A 13 -11.09 -2.14 -8.58
C LEU A 13 -12.06 -1.99 -9.74
N LYS A 14 -11.59 -2.16 -10.98
CA LYS A 14 -12.43 -2.08 -12.18
C LYS A 14 -13.50 -3.16 -12.25
N SER A 15 -13.32 -4.26 -11.51
CA SER A 15 -14.25 -5.38 -11.43
C SER A 15 -14.07 -6.16 -10.14
N LYS A 16 -15.17 -6.73 -9.62
CA LYS A 16 -15.16 -7.65 -8.49
C LYS A 16 -14.29 -8.89 -8.70
N ASN A 17 -14.01 -9.26 -9.95
CA ASN A 17 -13.15 -10.41 -10.28
C ASN A 17 -11.68 -10.18 -9.87
N HIS A 18 -11.30 -8.93 -9.60
CA HIS A 18 -9.98 -8.58 -9.09
C HIS A 18 -9.91 -8.60 -7.56
N LEU A 19 -11.04 -8.80 -6.88
CA LEU A 19 -11.10 -9.05 -5.44
C LEU A 19 -10.96 -10.56 -5.21
N LYS A 20 -9.94 -10.94 -4.44
CA LYS A 20 -9.65 -12.34 -4.12
C LYS A 20 -10.33 -12.77 -2.82
N ASN A 21 -10.28 -11.91 -1.80
CA ASN A 21 -10.90 -12.19 -0.51
C ASN A 21 -11.38 -10.92 0.17
N LEU A 22 -12.53 -11.00 0.84
CA LEU A 22 -13.01 -10.01 1.79
C LEU A 22 -13.55 -10.75 3.00
N THR A 23 -12.84 -10.67 4.11
CA THR A 23 -13.23 -11.31 5.37
C THR A 23 -13.46 -10.25 6.43
N LEU A 24 -14.65 -10.30 7.04
CA LEU A 24 -15.04 -9.51 8.21
C LEU A 24 -15.14 -10.48 9.38
N SER A 25 -14.11 -10.55 10.23
CA SER A 25 -14.10 -11.50 11.35
C SER A 25 -14.77 -10.88 12.58
N ASN A 26 -15.88 -11.48 13.02
CA ASN A 26 -16.60 -11.06 14.23
C ASN A 26 -16.23 -11.91 15.47
N ASN A 27 -15.24 -12.79 15.35
CA ASN A 27 -14.84 -13.76 16.37
C ASN A 27 -13.51 -13.34 17.04
N GLY A 28 -13.60 -12.48 18.04
CA GLY A 28 -12.55 -12.20 19.04
C GLY A 28 -11.42 -11.25 18.59
N SER A 29 -11.11 -11.22 17.30
CA SER A 29 -10.28 -10.18 16.68
C SER A 29 -11.15 -9.41 15.69
N ASP A 30 -11.46 -8.15 16.00
CA ASP A 30 -12.20 -7.22 15.14
C ASP A 30 -11.28 -6.81 13.97
N CYS A 31 -11.12 -7.72 13.01
CA CYS A 31 -10.15 -7.61 11.92
C CYS A 31 -10.86 -7.76 10.59
N VAL A 32 -10.46 -6.92 9.64
CA VAL A 32 -10.92 -6.95 8.26
C VAL A 32 -9.74 -7.27 7.36
N LEU A 33 -9.88 -8.31 6.54
CA LEU A 33 -8.91 -8.67 5.52
C LEU A 33 -9.51 -8.40 4.15
N LEU A 34 -8.83 -7.57 3.35
CA LEU A 34 -9.13 -7.33 1.95
C LEU A 34 -7.91 -7.74 1.11
N GLU A 35 -8.08 -8.73 0.25
CA GLU A 35 -7.08 -9.18 -0.72
C GLU A 35 -7.60 -9.01 -2.14
N GLY A 36 -6.78 -8.45 -3.02
CA GLY A 36 -7.10 -8.29 -4.44
C GLY A 36 -5.87 -7.91 -5.25
N SER A 37 -6.08 -7.64 -6.55
CA SER A 37 -5.03 -7.19 -7.46
C SER A 37 -5.45 -5.91 -8.18
N ILE A 38 -4.58 -4.91 -8.20
CA ILE A 38 -4.73 -3.72 -9.05
C ILE A 38 -4.22 -3.97 -10.47
N GLY A 39 -3.80 -5.20 -10.82
CA GLY A 39 -3.18 -5.53 -12.10
C GLY A 39 -1.71 -5.11 -12.18
N GLU A 40 -1.16 -5.10 -13.39
CA GLU A 40 0.20 -4.63 -13.65
C GLU A 40 0.33 -3.13 -13.32
N LEU A 41 1.49 -2.73 -12.78
CA LEU A 41 1.77 -1.35 -12.41
C LEU A 41 1.83 -0.45 -13.66
N ILE A 42 1.02 0.60 -13.68
CA ILE A 42 1.06 1.66 -14.70
C ILE A 42 1.84 2.86 -14.16
N GLU A 43 1.53 3.30 -12.94
CA GLU A 43 2.12 4.50 -12.33
C GLU A 43 2.11 4.38 -10.81
N ALA A 44 3.13 4.93 -10.14
CA ALA A 44 3.11 5.20 -8.71
C ALA A 44 3.63 6.62 -8.48
N THR A 45 2.84 7.47 -7.83
CA THR A 45 3.16 8.90 -7.69
C THR A 45 2.61 9.47 -6.37
N PHE A 46 3.37 10.38 -5.78
CA PHE A 46 2.87 11.19 -4.67
C PHE A 46 2.01 12.35 -5.18
N LYS A 47 0.76 12.41 -4.75
CA LYS A 47 -0.13 13.56 -4.97
C LYS A 47 -0.05 14.49 -3.76
N GLU A 48 0.22 15.76 -4.05
CA GLU A 48 0.25 16.85 -3.05
C GLU A 48 1.22 16.59 -1.87
N GLY A 49 2.21 15.72 -2.05
CA GLY A 49 3.18 15.32 -1.02
C GLY A 49 2.63 14.52 0.16
N ILE A 50 1.34 14.13 0.12
CA ILE A 50 0.63 13.52 1.26
C ILE A 50 -0.11 12.21 0.94
N ILE A 51 -0.31 11.90 -0.34
CA ILE A 51 -0.98 10.66 -0.77
C ILE A 51 -0.07 9.92 -1.74
N LEU A 52 0.19 8.64 -1.50
CA LEU A 52 0.74 7.74 -2.51
C LEU A 52 -0.41 7.15 -3.33
N GLU A 53 -0.46 7.47 -4.62
CA GLU A 53 -1.38 6.88 -5.59
C GLU A 53 -0.63 5.85 -6.44
N VAL A 54 -1.11 4.60 -6.41
CA VAL A 54 -0.59 3.48 -7.20
C VAL A 54 -1.67 3.06 -8.18
N ILE A 55 -1.44 3.34 -9.46
CA ILE A 55 -2.34 3.02 -10.57
C ILE A 55 -1.86 1.72 -11.20
N GLY A 56 -2.73 0.72 -11.20
CA GLY A 56 -2.53 -0.50 -11.96
C GLY A 56 -3.58 -0.66 -13.06
N GLN A 57 -3.37 -1.65 -13.93
CA GLN A 57 -4.27 -1.92 -15.06
C GLN A 57 -5.73 -2.17 -14.65
N SER A 58 -5.96 -2.71 -13.46
CA SER A 58 -7.25 -3.20 -12.98
C SER A 58 -7.76 -2.46 -11.74
N GLY A 59 -7.05 -1.45 -11.26
CA GLY A 59 -7.46 -0.69 -10.09
C GLY A 59 -6.48 0.40 -9.66
N ILE A 60 -6.85 1.12 -8.61
CA ILE A 60 -6.06 2.20 -8.01
C ILE A 60 -6.02 2.01 -6.50
N LEU A 61 -4.82 2.03 -5.92
CA LEU A 61 -4.62 2.09 -4.47
C LEU A 61 -4.18 3.50 -4.09
N ARG A 62 -4.84 4.09 -3.09
CA ARG A 62 -4.44 5.37 -2.50
C ARG A 62 -4.23 5.19 -1.01
N VAL A 63 -3.12 5.69 -0.50
CA VAL A 63 -2.77 5.64 0.93
C VAL A 63 -2.31 7.04 1.37
N ASP A 64 -2.80 7.53 2.52
CA ASP A 64 -2.20 8.67 3.21
C ASP A 64 -0.77 8.29 3.64
N LEU A 65 0.20 8.67 2.83
CA LEU A 65 1.61 8.39 3.00
C LEU A 65 2.40 9.58 2.44
N GLN A 66 3.12 10.27 3.30
CA GLN A 66 3.93 11.40 2.87
C GLN A 66 5.25 10.90 2.29
N GLU A 67 5.75 11.60 1.28
CA GLU A 67 6.98 11.23 0.57
C GLU A 67 8.19 11.10 1.53
N ARG A 68 8.27 12.00 2.52
CA ARG A 68 9.32 11.97 3.55
C ARG A 68 9.30 10.72 4.44
N GLU A 69 8.14 10.07 4.56
CA GLU A 69 7.95 8.86 5.40
C GLU A 69 8.43 7.60 4.68
N VAL A 70 8.64 7.69 3.37
CA VAL A 70 9.26 6.64 2.56
C VAL A 70 10.78 6.71 2.75
N THR A 71 11.24 6.31 3.94
CA THR A 71 12.66 6.16 4.23
C THR A 71 12.94 4.85 4.99
N LYS A 72 13.87 4.04 4.43
CA LYS A 72 14.55 2.84 5.01
C LYS A 72 14.05 1.42 4.70
N ALA A 73 13.40 1.13 3.57
CA ALA A 73 13.29 -0.27 3.10
C ALA A 73 14.42 -0.70 2.14
N LEU A 74 15.01 0.24 1.38
CA LEU A 74 15.90 -0.08 0.25
C LEU A 74 17.41 -0.12 0.58
N GLN A 75 17.82 0.08 1.83
CA GLN A 75 19.25 0.09 2.22
C GLN A 75 19.74 -1.22 2.86
N LYS A 76 18.91 -2.27 2.95
CA LYS A 76 19.30 -3.55 3.58
C LYS A 76 19.75 -4.66 2.61
N THR A 77 19.98 -4.35 1.33
CA THR A 77 20.38 -5.37 0.34
C THR A 77 21.65 -4.99 -0.45
N ALA A 78 22.43 -4.00 -0.01
CA ALA A 78 23.64 -3.54 -0.72
C ALA A 78 24.87 -3.41 0.19
N VAL A 79 24.99 -4.22 1.24
CA VAL A 79 26.22 -4.34 2.03
C VAL A 79 26.48 -5.81 2.34
N GLU A 80 26.73 -6.60 1.31
CA GLU A 80 27.30 -7.96 1.46
C GLU A 80 28.01 -8.43 0.18
N VAL A 81 28.79 -7.56 -0.48
CA VAL A 81 29.83 -7.97 -1.44
C VAL A 81 30.96 -6.93 -1.39
N GLU A 82 31.91 -7.12 -0.48
CA GLU A 82 33.33 -6.73 -0.64
C GLU A 82 34.09 -7.04 0.66
N GLN A 83 34.23 -8.33 1.00
CA GLN A 83 35.40 -8.83 1.72
C GLN A 83 35.62 -10.30 1.31
N GLN A 84 36.35 -10.49 0.22
CA GLN A 84 37.22 -11.64 -0.03
C GLN A 84 38.11 -11.38 -1.24
#